data_AF-A0A1W2H0K0-F1
#
_entry.id   AF-A0A1W2H0K0-F1
#
_cell.length_a   1.000
_cell.length_b   1.000
_cell.length_c   1.000
_cell.angle_alpha   90.00
_cell.angle_beta   90.00
_cell.angle_gamma   90.00
#
_symmetry.space_group_name_H-M   'P 1'
#
loop_
_entity.id
_entity.type
_entity.pdbx_description
1 polymer ?
#
loop_
_entity_poly.entity_id
_entity_poly.type
_entity_poly.pdbx_seq_one_letter_code
_entity_poly.pdbx_strand_id
1 'polypeptide(L)' 'METLVIKINDSKKSEALKAVLKALDIEFEASGKSSKAAKKIVKSIKKGLDELKLIEEGKIKPKSLEEFLDEL' A
#
# COMPACT_ATOMS: atom_id res chain seq x y z
N MET A 1 -27.18 20.13 -2.25
CA MET A 1 -26.10 19.23 -2.70
C MET A 1 -26.01 18.13 -1.67
N GLU A 2 -26.34 16.91 -2.04
CA GLU A 2 -26.32 15.76 -1.13
C GLU A 2 -25.04 14.97 -1.36
N THR A 3 -24.34 14.58 -0.29
CA THR A 3 -23.05 13.90 -0.37
C THR A 3 -23.16 12.50 0.20
N LEU A 4 -22.94 11.49 -0.64
CA LEU A 4 -22.89 10.09 -0.23
C LEU A 4 -21.44 9.65 0.01
N VAL A 5 -21.10 9.30 1.24
CA VAL A 5 -19.75 8.83 1.62
C VAL A 5 -19.72 7.31 1.68
N ILE A 6 -19.06 6.68 0.71
CA ILE A 6 -18.90 5.22 0.65
C ILE A 6 -17.52 4.82 1.19
N LYS A 7 -17.50 4.08 2.31
CA LYS A 7 -16.25 3.51 2.86
C LYS A 7 -16.01 2.13 2.25
N ILE A 8 -14.94 2.00 1.49
CA ILE A 8 -14.53 0.73 0.87
C ILE A 8 -13.31 0.21 1.62
N ASN A 9 -13.46 -0.94 2.29
CA ASN A 9 -12.40 -1.55 3.11
C ASN A 9 -11.40 -2.40 2.28
N ASP A 10 -11.69 -2.64 1.00
CA ASP A 10 -10.88 -3.48 0.10
C ASP A 10 -10.31 -2.63 -1.04
N SER A 11 -8.98 -2.58 -1.12
CA SER A 11 -8.24 -1.75 -2.08
C SER A 11 -8.47 -2.17 -3.53
N LYS A 12 -8.65 -3.47 -3.82
CA LYS A 12 -8.91 -3.97 -5.19
C LYS A 12 -10.29 -3.54 -5.67
N LYS A 13 -11.28 -3.56 -4.77
CA LYS A 13 -12.64 -3.07 -5.07
C LYS A 13 -12.67 -1.56 -5.25
N SER A 14 -11.78 -0.82 -4.57
CA SER A 14 -11.64 0.63 -4.78
C SER A 14 -11.15 0.97 -6.18
N GLU A 15 -10.17 0.24 -6.72
CA GLU A 15 -9.67 0.47 -8.08
C GLU A 15 -10.71 0.11 -9.14
N ALA A 16 -11.41 -1.02 -8.98
CA ALA A 16 -12.51 -1.40 -9.86
C ALA A 16 -13.63 -0.36 -9.87
N LEU A 17 -14.00 0.17 -8.70
CA LEU A 17 -15.05 1.18 -8.58
C LEU A 17 -14.62 2.51 -9.22
N LYS A 18 -13.35 2.92 -9.06
CA LYS A 18 -12.80 4.10 -9.75
C LYS A 18 -12.84 3.95 -11.27
N ALA A 19 -12.54 2.76 -11.79
CA ALA A 19 -12.58 2.49 -13.22
C ALA A 19 -14.00 2.59 -13.78
N VAL A 20 -14.99 2.05 -13.06
CA VAL A 20 -16.42 2.15 -13.42
C VAL A 20 -16.90 3.60 -13.39
N LEU A 21 -16.56 4.36 -12.35
CA LEU A 21 -16.96 5.77 -12.25
C LEU A 21 -16.38 6.62 -13.38
N LYS A 22 -15.13 6.37 -13.78
CA LYS A 22 -14.52 7.02 -14.95
C LYS A 22 -15.21 6.65 -16.27
N ALA A 23 -15.63 5.38 -16.42
CA ALA A 23 -16.33 4.93 -17.63
C ALA A 23 -17.72 5.55 -17.78
N LEU A 24 -18.32 5.98 -16.67
CA LEU A 24 -19.63 6.65 -16.62
C LEU A 24 -19.52 8.18 -16.64
N ASP A 25 -18.32 8.72 -16.83
CA ASP A 25 -18.02 10.17 -16.83
C ASP A 25 -18.48 10.91 -15.56
N ILE A 26 -18.41 10.21 -14.41
CA ILE A 26 -18.77 10.77 -13.11
C ILE A 26 -17.50 11.32 -12.45
N GLU A 27 -17.47 12.64 -12.23
CA GLU A 27 -16.40 13.28 -11.45
C GLU A 27 -16.47 12.85 -9.98
N PHE A 28 -15.35 12.38 -9.43
CA PHE A 28 -15.25 12.02 -8.02
C PHE A 28 -13.95 12.55 -7.41
N GLU A 29 -14.06 13.01 -6.16
CA GLU A 29 -12.91 13.43 -5.37
C GLU A 29 -12.54 12.33 -4.37
N ALA A 30 -11.37 11.73 -4.56
CA ALA A 30 -10.80 10.86 -3.54
C ALA A 30 -10.20 11.73 -2.41
N SER A 31 -11.02 12.09 -1.43
CA SER A 31 -10.59 12.82 -0.24
C SER A 31 -9.88 11.91 0.78
N GLY A 32 -8.78 11.30 0.34
CA GLY A 32 -7.87 10.58 1.21
C GLY A 32 -6.76 11.51 1.68
N LYS A 33 -6.91 12.20 2.82
CA LYS A 33 -5.74 12.69 3.56
C LYS A 33 -4.96 11.45 4.01
N SER A 34 -4.02 10.96 3.19
CA SER A 34 -3.10 9.93 3.66
C SER A 34 -2.35 10.54 4.84
N SER A 35 -2.63 10.08 6.06
CA SER A 35 -1.88 10.54 7.22
C SER A 35 -0.39 10.29 6.95
N LYS A 36 0.51 11.17 7.42
CA LYS A 36 1.97 10.94 7.29
C LYS A 36 2.37 9.54 7.80
N ALA A 37 1.63 9.02 8.79
CA ALA A 37 1.75 7.65 9.28
C ALA A 37 1.42 6.59 8.21
N ALA A 38 0.32 6.72 7.46
CA ALA A 38 -0.03 5.81 6.38
C ALA A 38 1.04 5.78 5.26
N LYS A 39 1.60 6.94 4.90
CA LYS A 39 2.73 7.02 3.95
C LYS A 39 3.99 6.31 4.47
N LYS A 40 4.29 6.44 5.76
CA LYS A 40 5.45 5.77 6.39
C LYS A 40 5.28 4.25 6.40
N ILE A 41 4.09 3.76 6.75
CA ILE A 41 3.77 2.32 6.76
C ILE A 41 3.86 1.73 5.35
N VAL A 42 3.26 2.37 4.34
CA VAL A 42 3.34 1.92 2.94
C VAL A 42 4.79 1.89 2.45
N LYS A 43 5.59 2.89 2.82
CA LYS A 43 7.03 2.92 2.47
C LYS A 43 7.80 1.78 3.12
N SER A 44 7.53 1.46 4.39
CA SER A 44 8.16 0.33 5.09
C SER A 44 7.77 -1.02 4.46
N ILE A 45 6.49 -1.20 4.13
CA ILE A 45 6.01 -2.43 3.48
C ILE A 45 6.66 -2.61 2.10
N LYS A 46 6.74 -1.52 1.31
CA LYS A 46 7.40 -1.56 0.00
C LYS A 46 8.88 -1.96 0.13
N LYS A 47 9.60 -1.38 1.09
CA LYS A 47 11.02 -1.72 1.35
C LYS A 47 11.20 -3.21 1.67
N GLY A 48 10.34 -3.76 2.53
CA GLY A 48 10.40 -5.20 2.86
C GLY A 48 10.12 -6.11 1.66
N LEU A 49 9.17 -5.73 0.79
CA LEU A 49 8.90 -6.48 -0.44
C LEU A 49 10.07 -6.41 -1.44
N ASP A 50 10.72 -5.25 -1.55
CA ASP A 50 11.90 -5.11 -2.41
C ASP A 50 13.09 -5.92 -1.86
N GLU A 51 13.28 -5.97 -0.54
CA GLU A 51 14.28 -6.83 0.12
C GLU A 51 14.00 -8.33 -0.12
N LEU A 52 12.75 -8.77 0.00
CA LEU A 52 12.36 -10.15 -0.30
C LEU A 52 12.69 -10.55 -1.75
N LYS A 53 12.41 -9.68 -2.73
CA LYS A 53 12.78 -9.93 -4.12
C LYS A 53 14.29 -10.06 -4.30
N LEU A 54 15.08 -9.23 -3.64
CA LEU A 54 16.54 -9.31 -3.71
C LEU A 54 17.07 -10.59 -3.06
N ILE A 55 16.40 -11.12 -2.03
CA ILE A 55 16.70 -12.42 -1.44
C ILE A 55 16.39 -13.55 -2.42
N GLU A 56 15.21 -13.52 -3.07
CA GLU A 56 14.81 -14.50 -4.09
C GLU A 56 15.76 -14.51 -5.30
N GLU A 57 16.23 -13.33 -5.72
CA GLU A 57 17.24 -13.18 -6.77
C GLU A 57 18.66 -13.58 -6.34
N GLY A 58 18.86 -13.95 -5.07
CA GLY A 58 20.16 -14.34 -4.50
C GLY A 58 21.15 -13.19 -4.34
N LYS A 59 20.70 -11.94 -4.48
CA LYS A 59 21.55 -10.73 -4.40
C LYS A 59 21.88 -10.34 -2.97
N ILE A 60 21.01 -10.66 -2.02
CA ILE A 60 21.23 -10.44 -0.58
C ILE A 60 20.88 -11.71 0.19
N LYS A 61 21.61 -11.99 1.28
CA LYS A 61 21.29 -13.11 2.16
C LYS A 61 20.24 -12.67 3.20
N PRO A 62 19.25 -13.52 3.50
CA PRO A 62 18.39 -13.29 4.65
C PRO A 62 19.25 -13.35 5.92
N LYS A 63 18.99 -12.46 6.86
CA LYS A 63 19.57 -12.54 8.21
C LYS A 63 18.74 -13.49 9.06
N SER A 64 19.41 -14.29 9.90
CA SER A 64 18.70 -15.06 10.92
C SER A 64 18.15 -14.13 12.01
N LEU A 65 17.19 -14.63 12.78
CA LEU A 65 16.67 -13.89 13.93
C LEU A 65 17.77 -13.70 14.99
N GLU A 66 18.64 -14.69 15.19
CA GLU A 66 19.78 -14.55 16.11
C GLU A 66 20.76 -13.48 15.63
N GLU A 67 21.14 -13.50 14.35
CA GLU A 67 22.05 -12.50 13.76
C GLU A 67 21.51 -11.07 13.88
N PHE A 68 20.19 -10.90 13.74
CA PHE A 68 19.54 -9.60 13.90
C PHE A 68 19.56 -9.12 15.36
N LEU A 69 19.36 -10.02 16.32
CA LEU A 69 19.34 -9.68 17.75
C LEU A 69 20.74 -9.39 18.30
N ASP A 70 21.79 -10.01 17.74
CA ASP A 70 23.17 -9.74 18.11
C ASP A 70 23.69 -8.37 17.59
N GLU A 71 23.00 -7.75 16.64
CA GLU A 71 23.35 -6.43 16.07
C GLU A 71 22.65 -5.23 16.77
N LEU A 72 21.74 -5.49 17.72
CA LEU A 72 20.96 -4.49 18.47
C LEU A 72 21.60 -4.15 19.83
#